data_AF-A0A9X3P743-F1
#
_entry.id   AF-A0A9X3P743-F1
#
_cell.length_a   1.000
_cell.length_b   1.000
_cell.length_c   1.000
_cell.angle_alpha   90.00
_cell.angle_beta   90.00
_cell.angle_gamma   90.00
#
_symmetry.space_group_name_H-M   'P 1'
#
loop_
_entity.id
_entity.type
_entity.pdbx_description
1 polymer ?
#
loop_
_entity_poly.entity_id
_entity_poly.type
_entity_poly.pdbx_seq_one_letter_code
_entity_poly.pdbx_strand_id
1 'polypeptide(L)'
;MNGPDNPPLSGYPDAETIGLRIEEIEFEGLHIRMTMTRAIRIVQLWEMVDGQPVGWIGNVFRIDSEPPCIYLGHRYEAVLARPERHALARLAAKRWKF
;
A
#
# COMPACT_ATOMS: atom_id res chain seq x y z
N MET A 1 13.19 -26.99 -3.46
CA MET A 1 12.02 -26.21 -3.02
C MET A 1 12.35 -24.76 -3.37
N ASN A 2 12.12 -24.37 -4.63
CA ASN A 2 12.48 -23.05 -5.13
C ASN A 2 11.21 -22.20 -5.10
N GLY A 3 11.19 -21.16 -4.28
CA GLY A 3 10.15 -20.14 -4.34
C GLY A 3 10.20 -19.43 -5.70
N PRO A 4 9.09 -18.82 -6.16
CA PRO A 4 9.09 -18.17 -7.45
C PRO A 4 10.06 -16.98 -7.45
N ASP A 5 11.11 -17.08 -8.27
CA ASP A 5 12.10 -16.03 -8.61
C ASP A 5 11.47 -14.89 -9.41
N ASN A 6 10.35 -14.34 -8.95
CA ASN A 6 9.89 -13.06 -9.46
C ASN A 6 10.62 -11.96 -8.68
N PRO A 7 11.56 -11.23 -9.30
CA PRO A 7 12.18 -10.12 -8.62
C PRO A 7 11.09 -9.13 -8.18
N PRO A 8 11.21 -8.52 -6.99
CA PRO A 8 10.29 -7.47 -6.59
C PRO A 8 10.24 -6.42 -7.70
N LEU A 9 9.04 -5.96 -8.03
CA LEU A 9 8.84 -4.95 -9.08
C LEU A 9 9.79 -3.77 -8.90
N SER A 10 10.23 -3.19 -10.02
CA SER A 10 11.03 -1.97 -10.00
C SER A 10 10.32 -0.89 -9.18
N GLY A 11 10.92 -0.51 -8.04
CA GLY A 11 10.37 0.46 -7.09
C GLY A 11 9.67 -0.13 -5.86
N TYR A 12 9.50 -1.45 -5.76
CA TYR A 12 9.04 -2.10 -4.52
C TYR A 12 10.14 -2.01 -3.45
N PRO A 13 9.87 -1.42 -2.27
CA PRO A 13 10.88 -1.24 -1.25
C PRO A 13 11.23 -2.57 -0.58
N ASP A 14 12.53 -2.87 -0.51
CA ASP A 14 13.03 -3.99 0.26
C ASP A 14 12.85 -3.73 1.77
N ALA A 15 12.07 -4.59 2.41
CA ALA A 15 11.69 -4.45 3.82
C ALA A 15 12.88 -4.59 4.76
N GLU A 16 13.83 -5.46 4.41
CA GLU A 16 14.99 -5.79 5.24
C GLU A 16 15.97 -4.62 5.33
N THR A 17 15.98 -3.75 4.31
CA THR A 17 16.97 -2.68 4.18
C THR A 17 16.49 -1.33 4.73
N ILE A 18 15.17 -1.08 4.79
CA ILE A 18 14.63 0.30 4.92
C ILE A 18 13.76 0.51 6.18
N GLY A 19 13.68 -0.48 7.08
CA GLY A 19 12.87 -0.39 8.31
C GLY A 19 11.39 -0.16 8.01
N LEU A 20 10.86 -0.95 7.08
CA LEU A 20 9.52 -0.84 6.52
C LEU A 20 8.47 -1.42 7.48
N ARG A 21 7.33 -0.74 7.65
CA ARG A 21 6.13 -1.34 8.26
C ARG A 21 5.19 -1.80 7.15
N ILE A 22 4.77 -3.06 7.22
CA ILE A 22 3.94 -3.73 6.21
C ILE A 22 2.67 -4.25 6.88
N GLU A 23 1.54 -4.11 6.19
CA GLU A 23 0.29 -4.80 6.52
C GLU A 23 -0.32 -5.31 5.22
N GLU A 24 -0.87 -6.52 5.24
CA GLU A 24 -1.65 -7.08 4.14
C GLU A 24 -3.10 -7.17 4.53
N ILE A 25 -3.98 -6.82 3.60
CA ILE A 25 -5.43 -6.91 3.78
C ILE A 25 -6.08 -7.37 2.48
N GLU A 26 -7.22 -8.04 2.62
CA GLU A 26 -8.16 -8.23 1.52
C GLU A 26 -9.20 -7.12 1.59
N PHE A 27 -9.45 -6.45 0.46
CA PHE A 27 -10.38 -5.34 0.37
C PHE A 27 -11.11 -5.37 -0.98
N GLU A 28 -12.43 -5.55 -0.94
CA GLU A 28 -13.28 -5.64 -2.15
C GLU A 28 -12.76 -6.68 -3.18
N GLY A 29 -12.27 -7.82 -2.70
CA GLY A 29 -11.72 -8.90 -3.53
C GLY A 29 -10.31 -8.65 -4.07
N LEU A 30 -9.70 -7.51 -3.75
CA LEU A 30 -8.29 -7.23 -4.04
C LEU A 30 -7.44 -7.62 -2.83
N HIS A 31 -6.42 -8.44 -3.06
CA HIS A 31 -5.37 -8.66 -2.09
C HIS A 31 -4.38 -7.51 -2.20
N ILE A 32 -4.29 -6.68 -1.16
CA ILE A 32 -3.46 -5.48 -1.16
C ILE A 32 -2.48 -5.46 0.00
N ARG A 33 -1.25 -5.00 -0.28
CA ARG A 33 -0.21 -4.75 0.72
C ARG A 33 -0.02 -3.26 0.91
N MET A 34 -0.10 -2.82 2.15
CA MET A 34 0.21 -1.46 2.59
C MET A 34 1.65 -1.41 3.11
N THR A 35 2.46 -0.48 2.60
CA THR A 35 3.86 -0.32 3.00
C THR A 35 4.14 1.11 3.43
N MET A 36 4.92 1.29 4.50
CA MET A 36 5.39 2.61 4.96
C MET A 36 6.86 2.55 5.36
N THR A 37 7.69 3.40 4.73
CA THR A 37 9.07 3.62 5.19
C THR A 37 9.11 4.70 6.26
N ARG A 38 10.05 4.59 7.21
CA ARG A 38 10.25 5.60 8.26
C ARG A 38 10.59 6.99 7.70
N ALA A 39 11.29 7.03 6.57
CA ALA A 39 11.73 8.27 5.94
C ALA A 39 10.59 9.03 5.24
N ILE A 40 9.74 8.31 4.50
CA ILE A 40 8.74 8.95 3.62
C ILE A 40 7.43 9.19 4.36
N ARG A 41 7.12 8.42 5.42
CA ARG A 41 5.92 8.61 6.25
C ARG A 41 4.59 8.61 5.45
N ILE A 42 4.62 8.03 4.25
CA ILE A 42 3.48 7.82 3.36
C ILE A 42 3.21 6.32 3.30
N VAL A 43 1.94 5.95 3.40
CA VAL A 43 1.50 4.58 3.17
C VAL A 43 1.21 4.39 1.69
N GLN A 44 1.81 3.37 1.11
CA GLN A 44 1.67 2.99 -0.30
C GLN A 44 0.86 1.69 -0.41
N LEU A 45 0.14 1.52 -1.50
CA LEU A 45 -0.63 0.32 -1.81
C LEU A 45 -0.05 -0.44 -2.98
N TRP A 46 -0.01 -1.76 -2.81
CA TRP A 46 0.45 -2.72 -3.78
C TRP A 46 -0.60 -3.80 -3.99
N GLU A 47 -0.81 -4.17 -5.25
CA GLU A 47 -1.63 -5.31 -5.65
C GLU A 47 -0.82 -6.59 -5.48
N MET A 48 -1.43 -7.61 -4.89
CA MET A 48 -0.81 -8.89 -4.58
C MET A 48 -1.48 -10.00 -5.38
N VAL A 49 -0.68 -10.88 -5.98
CA VAL A 49 -1.14 -12.15 -6.57
C VAL A 49 -0.20 -13.24 -6.06
N ASP A 50 -0.77 -14.32 -5.55
CA ASP A 50 -0.03 -15.45 -4.96
C ASP A 50 1.01 -15.02 -3.90
N GLY A 51 0.66 -14.02 -3.09
CA GLY A 51 1.52 -13.48 -2.02
C GLY A 51 2.67 -12.59 -2.51
N GLN A 52 2.74 -12.31 -3.81
CA GLN A 52 3.77 -11.47 -4.42
C GLN A 52 3.19 -10.14 -4.92
N PRO A 53 3.91 -9.01 -4.73
CA PRO A 53 3.47 -7.73 -5.27
C PRO A 53 3.58 -7.75 -6.81
N VAL A 54 2.44 -7.52 -7.48
CA VAL A 54 2.35 -7.51 -8.96
C VAL A 54 2.10 -6.12 -9.55
N GLY A 55 1.73 -5.14 -8.72
CA GLY A 55 1.60 -3.76 -9.17
C GLY A 55 1.60 -2.74 -8.04
N TRP A 56 2.24 -1.59 -8.27
CA TRP A 56 2.01 -0.42 -7.43
C TRP A 56 0.65 0.21 -7.81
N ILE A 57 -0.21 0.40 -6.81
CA ILE A 57 -1.54 0.99 -7.01
C ILE A 57 -1.51 2.49 -6.75
N GLY A 58 -0.82 2.95 -5.70
CA GLY A 58 -0.76 4.37 -5.37
C GLY A 58 -0.36 4.68 -3.92
N ASN A 59 -0.40 5.95 -3.55
CA ASN A 59 -0.25 6.39 -2.16
C ASN A 59 -1.63 6.56 -1.52
N VAL A 60 -1.81 6.03 -0.30
CA VAL A 60 -3.09 6.01 0.40
C VAL A 60 -3.25 7.25 1.26
N PHE A 61 -2.25 7.51 2.11
CA PHE A 61 -2.28 8.60 3.08
C PHE A 61 -0.89 8.91 3.63
N ARG A 62 -0.72 10.13 4.15
CA ARG A 62 0.48 10.56 4.87
C ARG A 62 0.21 10.59 6.38
N ILE A 63 1.07 9.96 7.18
CA ILE A 63 0.79 9.73 8.61
C ILE A 63 0.77 11.01 9.46
N ASP A 64 1.47 12.05 9.00
CA ASP A 64 1.58 13.35 9.66
C ASP A 64 0.41 14.30 9.33
N SER A 65 -0.59 13.84 8.58
CA SER A 65 -1.70 14.67 8.08
C SER A 65 -3.05 14.16 8.58
N GLU A 66 -4.04 15.04 8.69
CA GLU A 66 -5.41 14.65 9.09
C GLU A 66 -6.15 13.98 7.94
N PRO A 67 -6.81 12.82 8.15
CA PRO A 67 -7.65 12.21 7.13
C PRO A 67 -8.81 13.15 6.76
N PRO A 68 -9.18 13.26 5.47
CA PRO A 68 -8.78 12.38 4.37
C PRO A 68 -7.66 12.99 3.52
N CYS A 69 -6.39 12.65 3.78
CA CYS A 69 -5.31 13.07 2.88
C CYS A 69 -5.03 12.00 1.84
N ILE A 70 -5.75 12.10 0.73
CA ILE A 70 -5.62 11.29 -0.47
C ILE A 70 -4.58 11.94 -1.43
N TYR A 71 -3.49 11.25 -1.77
CA TYR A 71 -2.56 11.64 -2.85
C TYR A 71 -2.48 10.51 -3.88
N LEU A 72 -3.39 10.50 -4.86
CA LEU A 72 -3.55 9.35 -5.76
C LEU A 72 -2.61 9.43 -6.95
N GLY A 73 -1.83 8.37 -7.13
CA GLY A 73 -1.32 8.03 -8.46
C GLY A 73 -2.47 7.58 -9.37
N HIS A 74 -2.35 7.85 -10.66
CA HIS A 74 -3.37 7.64 -11.71
C HIS A 74 -4.05 6.25 -11.71
N ARG A 75 -3.35 5.18 -11.30
CA ARG A 75 -3.90 3.81 -11.30
C ARG A 75 -4.94 3.58 -10.21
N TYR A 76 -4.87 4.32 -9.10
CA TYR A 76 -5.78 4.20 -7.97
C TYR A 76 -7.20 4.69 -8.27
N GLU A 77 -7.35 5.68 -9.16
CA GLU A 77 -8.65 6.22 -9.56
C GLU A 77 -9.39 5.32 -10.54
N ALA A 78 -8.66 4.50 -11.29
CA ALA A 78 -9.22 3.56 -12.26
C ALA A 78 -9.74 2.27 -11.61
N VAL A 79 -9.16 1.86 -10.47
CA VAL A 79 -9.45 0.57 -9.83
C VAL A 79 -10.47 0.72 -8.69
N LEU A 80 -10.51 1.85 -7.99
CA LEU A 80 -11.32 2.01 -6.77
C LEU A 80 -12.25 3.23 -6.82
N ALA A 81 -13.51 3.02 -6.45
CA ALA A 81 -14.50 4.06 -6.33
C ALA A 81 -14.18 5.01 -5.16
N ARG A 82 -14.66 6.26 -5.21
CA ARG A 82 -14.41 7.27 -4.16
C ARG A 82 -14.72 6.78 -2.72
N PRO A 83 -15.83 6.07 -2.43
CA PRO A 83 -16.11 5.56 -1.09
C PRO A 83 -15.06 4.55 -0.59
N GLU A 84 -14.60 3.66 -1.47
CA GLU A 84 -13.56 2.66 -1.19
C GLU A 84 -12.23 3.33 -0.86
N ARG A 85 -11.87 4.36 -1.64
CA ARG A 85 -10.66 5.17 -1.39
C ARG A 85 -10.69 5.82 0.00
N HIS A 86 -11.84 6.36 0.41
CA HIS A 86 -12.00 6.90 1.76
C HIS A 86 -11.95 5.82 2.86
N ALA A 87 -12.53 4.65 2.62
CA ALA A 87 -12.49 3.54 3.57
C ALA A 87 -11.05 3.05 3.80
N LEU A 88 -10.27 2.89 2.72
CA LEU A 88 -8.86 2.51 2.79
C LEU A 88 -8.00 3.56 3.50
N ALA A 89 -8.19 4.85 3.19
CA ALA A 89 -7.47 5.92 3.88
C ALA A 89 -7.77 5.94 5.39
N ARG A 90 -9.02 5.68 5.81
CA ARG A 90 -9.40 5.58 7.23
C ARG A 90 -8.81 4.33 7.90
N LEU A 91 -8.82 3.19 7.21
CA LEU A 91 -8.23 1.96 7.71
C LEU A 91 -6.73 2.13 7.92
N ALA A 92 -6.06 2.69 6.93
CA ALA A 92 -4.63 2.98 6.97
C ALA A 92 -4.33 4.01 8.08
N ALA A 93 -5.14 5.06 8.25
CA ALA A 93 -4.96 5.99 9.37
C ALA A 93 -5.08 5.31 10.75
N LYS A 94 -6.07 4.42 10.95
CA LYS A 94 -6.26 3.69 12.23
C LYS A 94 -5.07 2.79 12.58
N ARG A 95 -4.43 2.21 11.58
CA ARG A 95 -3.35 1.23 11.77
C ARG A 95 -1.98 1.89 11.98
N TRP A 96 -1.76 3.10 11.46
CA TRP A 96 -0.44 3.77 11.46
C TRP A 96 -0.39 5.11 12.21
N LYS A 97 -1.51 5.69 12.66
CA LYS A 97 -1.46 6.78 13.65
C LYS A 97 -1.21 6.18 15.04
N PHE A 98 -0.09 6.57 15.64
CA PHE A 98 0.24 6.41 17.06
C PHE A 98 0.14 7.77 17.73
#